data_AF-A0A165WI59-F1
#
_entry.id   AF-A0A165WI59-F1
#
_cell.length_a   1.000
_cell.length_b   1.000
_cell.length_c   1.000
_cell.angle_alpha   90.00
_cell.angle_beta   90.00
_cell.angle_gamma   90.00
#
_symmetry.space_group_name_H-M   'P 1'
#
loop_
_entity.id
_entity.type
_entity.pdbx_description
1 polymer ?
#
loop_
_entity_poly.entity_id
_entity_poly.type
_entity_poly.pdbx_seq_one_letter_code
_entity_poly.pdbx_strand_id
1 'polypeptide(L)'
;MAPKPNPSTGPQTSAQRPTKSNSSQLSKERKAAASRPKQPTPVPERLKRLFTSLCAQIDGGHFVNAVKSCDKILRLAPGDKDALQTKLFLLLQTEQYGAALSLIGSDNDDSHIYAKTYSVYRLQHEAEATEGLDALKKEEGDEDVERGAMHLEAQLNYRRGSYQTAVDLYNDLLDTAEPNSEEHSDILTNLTAAQKHLDFINTEYLHAIDALPTAVTSTLETNPPPAHPSTSQATAAIVSSSSTVAPAPAQPKKARASRLPKGVVPGVTPPPDPERWLKKSERSTFGQGRKRKGGGGGGGGASQGSALEPSGGAVSVPTKSAVTAGKGKKKK
;
A
#
# COMPACT_ATOMS: atom_id res chain seq x y z
N MET A 1 9.11 12.13 -73.95
CA MET A 1 8.20 12.16 -75.11
C MET A 1 6.80 12.49 -74.63
N ALA A 2 6.21 13.57 -75.14
CA ALA A 2 4.80 13.95 -74.96
C ALA A 2 3.90 13.09 -75.91
N PRO A 3 2.55 13.11 -75.87
CA PRO A 3 1.71 14.32 -75.78
C PRO A 3 0.43 14.25 -74.91
N LYS A 4 -0.08 15.46 -74.61
CA LYS A 4 -1.38 15.81 -74.02
C LYS A 4 -2.53 15.59 -75.02
N PRO A 5 -3.79 15.72 -74.56
CA PRO A 5 -4.59 16.81 -75.13
C PRO A 5 -5.40 17.62 -74.09
N ASN A 6 -5.42 18.94 -74.32
CA ASN A 6 -6.47 19.93 -74.00
C ASN A 6 -6.94 20.47 -75.37
N PRO A 7 -7.94 21.39 -75.56
CA PRO A 7 -8.74 22.19 -74.61
C PRO A 7 -10.25 22.32 -74.98
N SER A 8 -11.06 23.02 -74.17
CA SER A 8 -12.05 23.99 -74.71
C SER A 8 -12.56 24.97 -73.64
N THR A 9 -12.48 26.24 -74.00
CA THR A 9 -12.81 27.52 -73.34
C THR A 9 -14.31 27.86 -73.39
N GLY A 10 -14.94 28.27 -72.27
CA GLY A 10 -15.36 29.67 -71.97
C GLY A 10 -16.89 29.88 -72.13
N PRO A 11 -17.54 30.98 -71.66
CA PRO A 11 -16.98 32.23 -71.12
C PRO A 11 -17.60 32.76 -69.79
N GLN A 12 -17.04 33.91 -69.41
CA GLN A 12 -17.18 34.78 -68.24
C GLN A 12 -18.58 35.32 -67.93
N THR A 13 -18.84 35.68 -66.66
CA THR A 13 -19.35 37.01 -66.29
C THR A 13 -18.87 37.44 -64.90
N SER A 14 -18.37 38.67 -64.84
CA SER A 14 -17.97 39.44 -63.67
C SER A 14 -19.17 40.17 -63.04
N ALA A 15 -19.22 40.31 -61.72
CA ALA A 15 -19.42 41.62 -61.05
C ALA A 15 -19.62 41.52 -59.53
N GLN A 16 -18.85 42.37 -58.84
CA GLN A 16 -19.20 43.20 -57.69
C GLN A 16 -19.35 42.60 -56.28
N ARG A 17 -18.39 43.02 -55.46
CA ARG A 17 -18.37 43.04 -53.99
C ARG A 17 -19.33 44.12 -53.46
N PRO A 18 -20.02 43.86 -52.33
CA PRO A 18 -20.32 44.92 -51.40
C PRO A 18 -19.73 44.66 -50.00
N THR A 19 -18.95 45.65 -49.60
CA THR A 19 -18.74 46.22 -48.26
C THR A 19 -19.42 45.57 -47.04
N LYS A 20 -18.57 45.36 -46.02
CA LYS A 20 -18.93 45.25 -44.60
C LYS A 20 -19.91 46.37 -44.21
N SER A 21 -21.04 45.99 -43.61
CA SER A 21 -21.78 46.85 -42.70
C SER A 21 -21.89 46.15 -41.34
N ASN A 22 -21.44 46.86 -40.33
CA ASN A 22 -21.55 46.51 -38.92
C ASN A 22 -22.92 47.01 -38.47
N SER A 23 -23.87 46.11 -38.18
CA SER A 23 -25.10 46.47 -37.48
C SER A 23 -25.24 45.62 -36.22
N SER A 24 -25.10 46.37 -35.13
CA SER A 24 -25.44 46.10 -33.74
C SER A 24 -26.68 45.24 -33.51
N GLN A 25 -26.56 44.39 -32.49
CA GLN A 25 -27.56 44.06 -31.48
C GLN A 25 -28.94 43.60 -31.96
N LEU A 26 -29.12 42.27 -32.02
CA LEU A 26 -30.36 41.64 -31.57
C LEU A 26 -30.01 40.36 -30.80
N SER A 27 -29.89 40.52 -29.48
CA SER A 27 -29.94 39.44 -28.50
C SER A 27 -31.26 38.69 -28.64
N LYS A 28 -31.24 37.52 -29.29
CA LYS A 28 -32.31 36.52 -29.16
C LYS A 28 -31.89 35.52 -28.10
N GLU A 29 -32.47 35.66 -26.92
CA GLU A 29 -32.49 34.66 -25.86
C GLU A 29 -32.88 33.29 -26.44
N ARG A 30 -31.88 32.45 -26.70
CA ARG A 30 -32.10 31.01 -26.76
C ARG A 30 -32.28 30.54 -25.32
N LYS A 31 -33.52 30.52 -24.84
CA LYS A 31 -33.89 29.75 -23.65
C LYS A 31 -33.31 28.35 -23.81
N ALA A 32 -32.35 27.99 -22.97
CA ALA A 32 -31.84 26.64 -22.88
C ALA A 32 -33.02 25.73 -22.53
N ALA A 33 -33.47 24.93 -23.50
CA ALA A 33 -34.41 23.86 -23.22
C ALA A 33 -33.74 22.94 -22.19
N ALA A 34 -34.26 22.95 -20.96
CA ALA A 34 -33.79 22.09 -19.90
C ALA A 34 -33.81 20.64 -20.41
N SER A 35 -32.63 20.02 -20.52
CA SER A 35 -32.51 18.65 -20.97
C SER A 35 -33.27 17.75 -20.00
N ARG A 36 -34.36 17.15 -20.47
CA ARG A 36 -35.12 16.15 -19.73
C ARG A 36 -34.14 15.07 -19.22
N PRO A 37 -34.12 14.74 -17.92
CA PRO A 37 -33.13 13.83 -17.37
C PRO A 37 -33.22 12.49 -18.10
N LYS A 38 -32.12 12.08 -18.74
CA LYS A 38 -32.02 10.78 -19.41
C LYS A 38 -32.33 9.70 -18.38
N GLN A 39 -33.28 8.82 -18.70
CA GLN A 39 -33.58 7.68 -17.82
C GLN A 39 -32.31 6.86 -17.61
N PRO A 40 -32.09 6.32 -16.39
CA PRO A 40 -30.91 5.52 -16.12
C PRO A 40 -30.91 4.31 -17.06
N THR A 41 -29.80 4.12 -17.78
CA THR A 41 -29.60 2.96 -18.66
C THR A 41 -29.87 1.65 -17.89
N PRO A 42 -30.59 0.68 -18.47
CA PRO A 42 -30.88 -0.60 -17.84
C PRO A 42 -29.62 -1.29 -17.30
N VAL A 43 -29.76 -2.02 -16.19
CA VAL A 43 -28.64 -2.74 -15.55
C VAL A 43 -27.92 -3.68 -16.54
N PRO A 44 -28.62 -4.47 -17.39
CA PRO A 44 -27.95 -5.36 -18.35
C PRO A 44 -27.07 -4.62 -19.37
N GLU A 45 -27.49 -3.45 -19.85
CA GLU A 45 -26.69 -2.65 -20.79
C GLU A 45 -25.47 -2.03 -20.10
N ARG A 46 -25.64 -1.60 -18.84
CA ARG A 46 -24.53 -1.10 -18.02
C ARG A 46 -23.48 -2.19 -17.79
N LEU A 47 -23.92 -3.41 -17.48
CA LEU A 47 -23.03 -4.56 -17.30
C LEU A 47 -22.26 -4.86 -18.59
N LYS A 48 -22.94 -4.94 -19.75
CA LYS A 48 -22.27 -5.13 -21.05
C LYS A 48 -21.16 -4.10 -21.27
N ARG A 49 -21.45 -2.81 -21.07
CA ARG A 49 -20.44 -1.75 -21.22
C ARG A 49 -19.28 -1.88 -20.23
N LEU A 50 -19.55 -2.29 -18.99
CA LEU A 50 -18.52 -2.51 -17.98
C LEU A 50 -17.62 -3.69 -18.36
N PHE A 51 -18.18 -4.80 -18.83
CA PHE A 51 -17.40 -5.95 -19.31
C PHE A 51 -16.57 -5.61 -20.54
N THR A 52 -17.14 -4.89 -21.53
CA THR A 52 -16.34 -4.41 -22.69
C THR A 52 -15.17 -3.53 -22.23
N SER A 53 -15.39 -2.65 -21.27
CA SER A 53 -14.32 -1.83 -20.71
C SER A 53 -13.31 -2.64 -19.90
N LEU A 54 -13.75 -3.71 -19.22
CA LEU A 54 -12.88 -4.59 -18.44
C LEU A 54 -11.93 -5.35 -19.36
N CYS A 55 -12.44 -5.98 -20.44
CA CYS A 55 -11.62 -6.65 -21.44
C CYS A 55 -10.57 -5.71 -22.03
N ALA A 56 -10.98 -4.52 -22.49
CA ALA A 56 -10.05 -3.54 -23.05
C ALA A 56 -8.98 -3.06 -22.05
N GLN A 57 -9.29 -3.04 -20.74
CA GLN A 57 -8.32 -2.69 -19.70
C GLN A 57 -7.34 -3.83 -19.44
N ILE A 58 -7.79 -5.08 -19.50
CA ILE A 58 -6.94 -6.26 -19.33
C ILE A 58 -5.98 -6.37 -20.53
N ASP A 59 -6.50 -6.25 -21.75
CA ASP A 59 -5.71 -6.29 -23.00
C ASP A 59 -4.67 -5.15 -23.03
N GLY A 60 -5.03 -3.98 -22.49
CA GLY A 60 -4.14 -2.83 -22.36
C GLY A 60 -3.19 -2.86 -21.15
N GLY A 61 -3.17 -3.93 -20.35
CA GLY A 61 -2.34 -4.04 -19.15
C GLY A 61 -2.69 -3.05 -18.02
N HIS A 62 -3.86 -2.44 -18.06
CA HIS A 62 -4.33 -1.44 -17.08
C HIS A 62 -4.99 -2.10 -15.85
N PHE A 63 -4.26 -3.00 -15.18
CA PHE A 63 -4.80 -3.88 -14.14
C PHE A 63 -5.46 -3.15 -12.96
N VAL A 64 -4.88 -2.03 -12.49
CA VAL A 64 -5.47 -1.23 -11.40
C VAL A 64 -6.85 -0.66 -11.76
N ASN A 65 -7.06 -0.31 -13.03
CA ASN A 65 -8.36 0.17 -13.51
C ASN A 65 -9.31 -1.00 -13.75
N ALA A 66 -8.81 -2.14 -14.21
CA ALA A 66 -9.56 -3.38 -14.35
C ALA A 66 -10.19 -3.83 -13.01
N VAL A 67 -9.42 -3.82 -11.91
CA VAL A 67 -9.94 -4.12 -10.56
C VAL A 67 -11.10 -3.20 -10.19
N LYS A 68 -10.98 -1.89 -10.45
CA LYS A 68 -12.08 -0.93 -10.21
C LYS A 68 -13.31 -1.19 -11.07
N SER A 69 -13.12 -1.73 -12.28
CA SER A 69 -14.22 -2.14 -13.16
C SER A 69 -14.91 -3.40 -12.62
N CYS A 70 -14.16 -4.40 -12.14
CA CYS A 70 -14.72 -5.55 -11.41
C CYS A 70 -15.55 -5.10 -10.20
N ASP A 71 -15.05 -4.16 -9.38
CA ASP A 71 -15.82 -3.63 -8.24
C ASP A 71 -17.14 -2.97 -8.65
N LYS A 72 -17.19 -2.34 -9.84
CA LYS A 72 -18.43 -1.75 -10.37
C LYS A 72 -19.40 -2.81 -10.86
N ILE A 73 -18.89 -3.88 -11.46
CA ILE A 73 -19.69 -5.03 -11.92
C ILE A 73 -20.29 -5.74 -10.70
N LEU A 74 -19.47 -6.08 -9.70
CA LEU A 74 -19.90 -6.76 -8.49
C LEU A 74 -20.87 -5.93 -7.63
N ARG A 75 -20.84 -4.60 -7.73
CA ARG A 75 -21.86 -3.73 -7.13
C ARG A 75 -23.25 -3.86 -7.80
N LEU A 76 -23.29 -4.26 -9.07
CA LEU A 76 -24.53 -4.47 -9.82
C LEU A 76 -24.96 -5.94 -9.79
N ALA A 77 -24.00 -6.86 -9.78
CA ALA A 77 -24.19 -8.31 -9.75
C ALA A 77 -23.18 -8.95 -8.78
N PRO A 78 -23.48 -9.02 -7.46
CA PRO A 78 -22.53 -9.50 -6.45
C PRO A 78 -22.09 -10.96 -6.61
N GLY A 79 -22.93 -11.81 -7.19
CA GLY A 79 -22.65 -13.23 -7.40
C GLY A 79 -22.16 -13.57 -8.81
N ASP A 80 -21.66 -12.60 -9.56
CA ASP A 80 -21.13 -12.82 -10.91
C ASP A 80 -19.77 -13.53 -10.83
N LYS A 81 -19.75 -14.83 -11.19
CA LYS A 81 -18.57 -15.70 -11.07
C LYS A 81 -17.39 -15.20 -11.91
N ASP A 82 -17.65 -14.75 -13.14
CA ASP A 82 -16.62 -14.26 -14.05
C ASP A 82 -15.94 -13.01 -13.48
N ALA A 83 -16.71 -12.08 -12.93
CA ALA A 83 -16.18 -10.87 -12.31
C ALA A 83 -15.42 -11.18 -11.02
N LEU A 84 -15.85 -12.16 -10.21
CA LEU A 84 -15.13 -12.61 -9.01
C LEU A 84 -13.79 -13.25 -9.38
N GLN A 85 -13.79 -14.22 -10.31
CA GLN A 85 -12.59 -14.91 -10.77
C GLN A 85 -11.61 -13.94 -11.45
N THR A 86 -12.11 -13.04 -12.30
CA THR A 86 -11.29 -12.01 -12.94
C THR A 86 -10.68 -11.06 -11.90
N LYS A 87 -11.47 -10.66 -10.90
CA LYS A 87 -10.97 -9.81 -9.81
C LYS A 87 -9.88 -10.53 -9.01
N LEU A 88 -10.08 -11.81 -8.69
CA LEU A 88 -9.08 -12.60 -7.98
C LEU A 88 -7.76 -12.65 -8.75
N PHE A 89 -7.82 -13.01 -10.05
CA PHE A 89 -6.64 -13.03 -10.92
C PHE A 89 -5.91 -11.67 -10.95
N LEU A 90 -6.65 -10.58 -11.12
CA LEU A 90 -6.07 -9.23 -11.15
C LEU A 90 -5.43 -8.83 -9.82
N LEU A 91 -6.01 -9.25 -8.69
CA LEU A 91 -5.42 -9.01 -7.37
C LEU A 91 -4.11 -9.77 -7.19
N LEU A 92 -4.04 -11.03 -7.64
CA LEU A 92 -2.80 -11.81 -7.61
C LEU A 92 -1.73 -11.19 -8.52
N GLN A 93 -2.09 -10.80 -9.75
CA GLN A 93 -1.19 -10.19 -10.71
C GLN A 93 -0.65 -8.83 -10.24
N THR A 94 -1.44 -8.08 -9.45
CA THR A 94 -1.04 -6.78 -8.89
C THR A 94 -0.49 -6.90 -7.46
N GLU A 95 -0.17 -8.12 -7.02
CA GLU A 95 0.43 -8.43 -5.73
C GLU A 95 -0.39 -8.02 -4.50
N GLN A 96 -1.71 -7.90 -4.66
CA GLN A 96 -2.63 -7.53 -3.59
C GLN A 96 -3.15 -8.78 -2.85
N TYR A 97 -2.24 -9.55 -2.27
CA TYR A 97 -2.54 -10.87 -1.65
C TYR A 97 -3.53 -10.80 -0.49
N GLY A 98 -3.45 -9.77 0.36
CA GLY A 98 -4.42 -9.61 1.46
C GLY A 98 -5.85 -9.34 0.96
N ALA A 99 -5.99 -8.59 -0.13
CA ALA A 99 -7.29 -8.35 -0.76
C ALA A 99 -7.79 -9.61 -1.47
N ALA A 100 -6.90 -10.39 -2.10
CA ALA A 100 -7.23 -11.67 -2.70
C ALA A 100 -7.76 -12.66 -1.64
N LEU A 101 -7.09 -12.79 -0.50
CA LEU A 101 -7.56 -13.62 0.62
C LEU A 101 -8.90 -13.16 1.18
N SER A 102 -9.12 -11.85 1.28
CA SER A 102 -10.41 -11.30 1.70
C SER A 102 -11.54 -11.58 0.70
N LEU A 103 -11.21 -11.68 -0.60
CA LEU A 103 -12.15 -12.03 -1.65
C LEU A 103 -12.47 -13.54 -1.66
N ILE A 104 -11.48 -14.40 -1.38
CA ILE A 104 -11.69 -15.84 -1.26
C ILE A 104 -12.49 -16.16 0.00
N GLY A 105 -12.14 -15.53 1.14
CA GLY A 105 -12.75 -15.83 2.44
C GLY A 105 -14.25 -15.53 2.57
N SER A 106 -14.91 -15.00 1.54
CA SER A 106 -16.37 -14.86 1.51
C SER A 106 -17.11 -16.16 1.17
N ASP A 107 -16.46 -17.08 0.46
CA ASP A 107 -17.02 -18.36 0.07
C ASP A 107 -16.01 -19.46 0.45
N ASN A 108 -16.41 -20.37 1.34
CA ASN A 108 -15.54 -21.47 1.81
C ASN A 108 -15.44 -22.57 0.73
N ASP A 109 -15.14 -22.15 -0.50
CA ASP A 109 -15.06 -22.96 -1.69
C ASP A 109 -13.60 -23.39 -1.90
N ASP A 110 -13.40 -24.70 -1.91
CA ASP A 110 -12.10 -25.34 -2.12
C ASP A 110 -11.57 -25.08 -3.55
N SER A 111 -12.42 -24.56 -4.46
CA SER A 111 -12.02 -24.15 -5.82
C SER A 111 -10.86 -23.13 -5.86
N HIS A 112 -10.56 -22.44 -4.77
CA HIS A 112 -9.50 -21.42 -4.71
C HIS A 112 -8.35 -21.78 -3.77
N ILE A 113 -8.18 -23.07 -3.41
CA ILE A 113 -7.08 -23.50 -2.52
C ILE A 113 -5.73 -23.04 -3.06
N TYR A 114 -5.42 -23.25 -4.36
CA TYR A 114 -4.13 -22.84 -4.92
C TYR A 114 -3.87 -21.34 -4.76
N ALA A 115 -4.84 -20.50 -5.15
CA ALA A 115 -4.75 -19.05 -5.03
C ALA A 115 -4.60 -18.59 -3.57
N LYS A 116 -5.28 -19.26 -2.64
CA LYS A 116 -5.17 -19.03 -1.19
C LYS A 116 -3.78 -19.39 -0.68
N THR A 117 -3.31 -20.60 -0.96
CA THR A 117 -1.98 -21.10 -0.55
C THR A 117 -0.88 -20.20 -1.10
N TYR A 118 -0.96 -19.83 -2.38
CA TYR A 118 -0.03 -18.90 -3.02
C TYR A 118 -0.03 -17.53 -2.34
N SER A 119 -1.21 -16.97 -2.04
CA SER A 119 -1.32 -15.66 -1.39
C SER A 119 -0.69 -15.66 0.01
N VAL A 120 -0.95 -16.71 0.80
CA VAL A 120 -0.39 -16.90 2.14
C VAL A 120 1.14 -17.08 2.07
N TYR A 121 1.63 -17.84 1.09
CA TYR A 121 3.06 -17.97 0.81
C TYR A 121 3.71 -16.62 0.50
N ARG A 122 3.10 -15.82 -0.38
CA ARG A 122 3.60 -14.47 -0.73
C ARG A 122 3.59 -13.51 0.47
N LEU A 123 2.69 -13.72 1.43
CA LEU A 123 2.64 -13.00 2.71
C LEU A 123 3.63 -13.56 3.77
N GLN A 124 4.42 -14.57 3.45
CA GLN A 124 5.42 -15.20 4.33
C GLN A 124 4.82 -15.92 5.54
N HIS A 125 3.55 -16.32 5.46
CA HIS A 125 2.89 -17.13 6.48
C HIS A 125 3.19 -18.61 6.22
N GLU A 126 4.43 -19.04 6.49
CA GLU A 126 4.94 -20.34 6.04
C GLU A 126 4.14 -21.54 6.58
N ALA A 127 3.65 -21.47 7.82
CA ALA A 127 2.89 -22.57 8.43
C ALA A 127 1.57 -22.81 7.69
N GLU A 128 0.79 -21.75 7.47
CA GLU A 128 -0.47 -21.80 6.72
C GLU A 128 -0.24 -22.20 5.25
N ALA A 129 0.87 -21.76 4.65
CA ALA A 129 1.23 -22.15 3.28
C ALA A 129 1.54 -23.64 3.16
N THR A 130 2.18 -24.25 4.16
CA THR A 130 2.40 -25.71 4.17
C THR A 130 1.11 -26.48 4.33
N GLU A 131 0.24 -26.06 5.23
CA GLU A 131 -1.07 -26.71 5.40
C GLU A 131 -1.88 -26.67 4.09
N GLY A 132 -1.90 -25.51 3.43
CA GLY A 132 -2.57 -25.37 2.13
C GLY A 132 -1.93 -26.21 1.03
N LEU A 133 -0.61 -26.41 1.07
CA LEU A 133 0.10 -27.27 0.13
C LEU A 133 -0.17 -28.76 0.37
N ASP A 134 -0.21 -29.18 1.63
CA ASP A 134 -0.58 -30.54 2.02
C ASP A 134 -2.03 -30.86 1.64
N ALA A 135 -2.91 -29.85 1.61
CA ALA A 135 -4.27 -29.99 1.10
C ALA A 135 -4.29 -30.17 -0.42
N LEU A 136 -3.55 -29.33 -1.18
CA LEU A 136 -3.44 -29.45 -2.64
C LEU A 136 -2.94 -30.82 -3.08
N LYS A 137 -1.94 -31.36 -2.40
CA LYS A 137 -1.37 -32.69 -2.72
C LYS A 137 -2.32 -33.86 -2.47
N LYS A 138 -3.34 -33.68 -1.62
CA LYS A 138 -4.33 -34.71 -1.33
C LYS A 138 -5.47 -34.71 -2.33
N GLU A 139 -5.69 -33.60 -3.03
CA GLU A 139 -6.61 -33.58 -4.15
C GLU A 139 -5.96 -34.29 -5.33
N GLU A 140 -6.38 -35.52 -5.61
CA GLU A 140 -6.06 -36.18 -6.88
C GLU A 140 -6.83 -35.46 -7.99
N GLY A 141 -6.13 -34.70 -8.83
CA GLY A 141 -6.75 -33.91 -9.89
C GLY A 141 -5.74 -33.08 -10.70
N ASP A 142 -6.25 -32.49 -11.79
CA ASP A 142 -5.61 -31.58 -12.76
C ASP A 142 -4.07 -31.46 -12.70
N GLU A 143 -3.40 -32.01 -13.73
CA GLU A 143 -1.94 -31.99 -13.88
C GLU A 143 -1.35 -30.57 -13.76
N ASP A 144 -2.07 -29.53 -14.20
CA ASP A 144 -1.61 -28.14 -14.10
C ASP A 144 -1.58 -27.65 -12.64
N VAL A 145 -2.53 -28.10 -11.82
CA VAL A 145 -2.61 -27.75 -10.39
C VAL A 145 -1.54 -28.49 -9.60
N GLU A 146 -1.33 -29.78 -9.88
CA GLU A 146 -0.26 -30.57 -9.27
C GLU A 146 1.11 -29.97 -9.58
N ARG A 147 1.33 -29.61 -10.85
CA ARG A 147 2.58 -28.98 -11.29
C ARG A 147 2.79 -27.60 -10.66
N GLY A 148 1.73 -26.78 -10.55
CA GLY A 148 1.77 -25.53 -9.79
C GLY A 148 2.09 -25.74 -8.32
N ALA A 149 1.54 -26.78 -7.68
CA ALA A 149 1.83 -27.13 -6.29
C ALA A 149 3.29 -27.54 -6.11
N MET A 150 3.86 -28.32 -7.02
CA MET A 150 5.29 -28.68 -6.99
C MET A 150 6.20 -27.44 -7.04
N HIS A 151 5.90 -26.46 -7.90
CA HIS A 151 6.63 -25.18 -7.93
C HIS A 151 6.58 -24.45 -6.60
N LEU A 152 5.39 -24.35 -6.02
CA LEU A 152 5.19 -23.66 -4.75
C LEU A 152 5.90 -24.38 -3.61
N GLU A 153 5.92 -25.71 -3.64
CA GLU A 153 6.66 -26.54 -2.69
C GLU A 153 8.17 -26.32 -2.76
N ALA A 154 8.74 -26.34 -3.96
CA ALA A 154 10.17 -26.11 -4.16
C ALA A 154 10.58 -24.74 -3.62
N GLN A 155 9.78 -23.71 -3.92
CA GLN A 155 9.99 -22.35 -3.42
C GLN A 155 9.89 -22.26 -1.88
N LEU A 156 8.94 -22.97 -1.27
CA LEU A 156 8.78 -22.99 0.18
C LEU A 156 9.93 -23.71 0.88
N ASN A 157 10.39 -24.84 0.33
CA ASN A 157 11.56 -25.57 0.83
C ASN A 157 12.84 -24.74 0.71
N TYR A 158 13.01 -24.03 -0.40
CA TYR A 158 14.11 -23.09 -0.57
C TYR A 158 14.13 -22.02 0.54
N ARG A 159 12.98 -21.40 0.81
CA ARG A 159 12.84 -20.37 1.86
C ARG A 159 13.18 -20.90 3.26
N ARG A 160 12.84 -22.16 3.54
CA ARG A 160 13.12 -22.83 4.83
C ARG A 160 14.56 -23.29 4.98
N GLY A 161 15.36 -23.21 3.92
CA GLY A 161 16.72 -23.74 3.90
C GLY A 161 16.80 -25.26 3.68
N SER A 162 15.68 -25.90 3.33
CA SER A 162 15.64 -27.30 2.89
C SER A 162 16.09 -27.40 1.43
N TYR A 163 17.31 -26.96 1.14
CA TYR A 163 17.79 -26.77 -0.23
C TYR A 163 17.89 -28.08 -1.01
N GLN A 164 18.21 -29.21 -0.35
CA GLN A 164 18.23 -30.52 -1.00
C GLN A 164 16.86 -30.85 -1.62
N THR A 165 15.79 -30.79 -0.81
CA THR A 165 14.42 -31.04 -1.29
C THR A 165 14.01 -30.06 -2.38
N ALA A 166 14.42 -28.79 -2.30
CA ALA A 166 14.15 -27.83 -3.36
C ALA A 166 14.86 -28.18 -4.67
N VAL A 167 16.13 -28.61 -4.61
CA VAL A 167 16.88 -29.07 -5.79
C VAL A 167 16.21 -30.29 -6.41
N ASP A 168 15.83 -31.28 -5.62
CA ASP A 168 15.17 -32.50 -6.10
C ASP A 168 13.88 -32.15 -6.85
N LEU A 169 13.00 -31.34 -6.23
CA LEU A 169 11.75 -30.89 -6.85
C LEU A 169 11.97 -30.06 -8.11
N TYR A 170 12.98 -29.19 -8.15
CA TYR A 170 13.27 -28.43 -9.36
C TYR A 170 13.82 -29.32 -10.48
N ASN A 171 14.57 -30.38 -10.20
CA ASN A 171 14.96 -31.34 -11.23
C ASN A 171 13.74 -32.07 -11.78
N ASP A 172 12.84 -32.54 -10.92
CA ASP A 172 11.59 -33.21 -11.34
C ASP A 172 10.73 -32.29 -12.25
N LEU A 173 10.62 -31.00 -11.89
CA LEU A 173 9.95 -30.00 -12.71
C LEU A 173 10.67 -29.74 -14.05
N LEU A 174 11.99 -29.78 -14.04
CA LEU A 174 12.83 -29.54 -15.22
C LEU A 174 12.70 -30.66 -16.24
N ASP A 175 12.57 -31.91 -15.78
CA ASP A 175 12.44 -33.10 -16.64
C ASP A 175 11.20 -33.06 -17.53
N THR A 176 10.14 -32.37 -17.08
CA THR A 176 8.87 -32.22 -17.81
C THR A 176 8.70 -30.86 -18.46
N ALA A 177 9.59 -29.90 -18.22
CA ALA A 177 9.49 -28.54 -18.76
C ALA A 177 9.82 -28.50 -20.26
N GLU A 178 9.03 -27.75 -21.04
CA GLU A 178 9.32 -27.58 -22.47
C GLU A 178 10.65 -26.82 -22.67
N PRO A 179 11.59 -27.33 -23.48
CA PRO A 179 12.85 -26.65 -23.75
C PRO A 179 12.64 -25.25 -24.34
N ASN A 180 13.41 -24.27 -23.85
CA ASN A 180 13.33 -22.85 -24.23
C ASN A 180 12.00 -22.14 -23.88
N SER A 181 11.15 -22.73 -23.04
CA SER A 181 10.02 -22.01 -22.43
C SER A 181 10.49 -21.01 -21.37
N GLU A 182 9.66 -19.99 -21.08
CA GLU A 182 9.89 -19.05 -19.97
C GLU A 182 10.04 -19.80 -18.64
N GLU A 183 9.14 -20.76 -18.42
CA GLU A 183 9.17 -21.60 -17.23
C GLU A 183 10.47 -22.41 -17.10
N HIS A 184 10.97 -23.00 -18.19
CA HIS A 184 12.24 -23.73 -18.17
C HIS A 184 13.39 -22.82 -17.69
N SER A 185 13.41 -21.58 -18.16
CA SER A 185 14.42 -20.59 -17.74
C SER A 185 14.28 -20.18 -16.27
N ASP A 186 13.05 -20.07 -15.77
CA ASP A 186 12.76 -19.76 -14.37
C ASP A 186 13.16 -20.92 -13.43
N ILE A 187 12.84 -22.16 -13.80
CA ILE A 187 13.23 -23.36 -13.05
C ILE A 187 14.76 -23.43 -12.97
N LEU A 188 15.47 -23.28 -14.08
CA LEU A 188 16.93 -23.33 -14.10
C LEU A 188 17.56 -22.27 -13.19
N THR A 189 17.01 -21.06 -13.19
CA THR A 189 17.49 -19.97 -12.32
C THR A 189 17.34 -20.33 -10.85
N ASN A 190 16.16 -20.81 -10.46
CA ASN A 190 15.85 -21.19 -9.08
C ASN A 190 16.63 -22.43 -8.62
N LEU A 191 16.74 -23.43 -9.49
CA LEU A 191 17.55 -24.63 -9.28
C LEU A 191 19.01 -24.25 -9.03
N THR A 192 19.59 -23.39 -9.86
CA THR A 192 20.97 -22.93 -9.70
C THR A 192 21.18 -22.22 -8.37
N ALA A 193 20.19 -21.41 -7.93
CA ALA A 193 20.25 -20.77 -6.62
C ALA A 193 20.20 -21.79 -5.47
N ALA A 194 19.31 -22.78 -5.56
CA ALA A 194 19.18 -23.85 -4.56
C ALA A 194 20.45 -24.70 -4.47
N GLN A 195 21.03 -25.07 -5.61
CA GLN A 195 22.31 -25.80 -5.68
C GLN A 195 23.45 -25.02 -5.06
N LYS A 196 23.59 -23.72 -5.37
CA LYS A 196 24.64 -22.89 -4.76
C LYS A 196 24.54 -22.84 -3.23
N HIS A 197 23.33 -22.74 -2.69
CA HIS A 197 23.15 -22.77 -1.24
C HIS A 197 23.48 -24.13 -0.63
N LEU A 198 23.09 -25.22 -1.30
CA LEU A 198 23.40 -26.58 -0.89
C LEU A 198 24.92 -26.85 -0.92
N ASP A 199 25.60 -26.47 -1.99
CA ASP A 199 27.05 -26.58 -2.15
C ASP A 199 27.79 -25.77 -1.08
N PHE A 200 27.30 -24.56 -0.79
CA PHE A 200 27.86 -23.73 0.26
C PHE A 200 27.81 -24.42 1.63
N ILE A 201 26.67 -25.01 1.98
CA ILE A 201 26.49 -25.69 3.26
C ILE A 201 27.36 -26.96 3.36
N ASN A 202 27.46 -27.70 2.26
CA ASN A 202 28.11 -29.01 2.27
C ASN A 202 29.64 -28.93 2.14
N THR A 203 30.16 -28.02 1.32
CA THR A 203 31.58 -28.02 0.95
C THR A 203 32.19 -26.62 0.96
N GLU A 204 31.54 -25.62 0.35
CA GLU A 204 32.17 -24.32 0.09
C GLU A 204 32.45 -23.54 1.38
N TYR A 205 31.61 -23.68 2.41
CA TYR A 205 31.82 -23.04 3.70
C TYR A 205 33.14 -23.46 4.35
N LEU A 206 33.45 -24.75 4.34
CA LEU A 206 34.71 -25.27 4.90
C LEU A 206 35.90 -24.80 4.06
N HIS A 207 35.80 -24.86 2.74
CA HIS A 207 36.84 -24.34 1.85
C HIS A 207 37.08 -22.84 2.03
N ALA A 208 36.02 -22.06 2.26
CA ALA A 208 36.14 -20.63 2.52
C ALA A 208 36.87 -20.34 3.83
N ILE A 209 36.69 -21.17 4.86
CA ILE A 209 37.44 -21.07 6.13
C ILE A 209 38.91 -21.40 5.89
N ASP A 210 39.22 -22.49 5.18
CA ASP A 210 40.59 -22.91 4.90
C ASP A 210 41.35 -21.89 4.03
N ALA A 211 40.65 -21.17 3.16
CA ALA A 211 41.19 -20.12 2.30
C ALA A 211 41.42 -18.78 3.03
N LEU A 212 41.08 -18.65 4.32
CA LEU A 212 41.30 -17.41 5.06
C LEU A 212 42.80 -17.08 5.18
N PRO A 213 43.19 -15.80 5.06
CA PRO A 213 44.58 -15.40 5.26
C PRO A 213 45.07 -15.78 6.67
N THR A 214 46.29 -16.30 6.77
CA THR A 214 46.89 -16.75 8.04
C THR A 214 46.92 -15.67 9.11
N ALA A 215 47.02 -14.40 8.71
CA ALA A 215 46.96 -13.27 9.63
C ALA A 215 45.59 -13.17 10.34
N VAL A 216 44.50 -13.49 9.64
CA VAL A 216 43.14 -13.46 10.19
C VAL A 216 42.95 -14.64 11.14
N THR A 217 43.33 -15.86 10.72
CA THR A 217 43.21 -17.05 11.57
C THR A 217 44.06 -16.92 12.84
N SER A 218 45.31 -16.47 12.72
CA SER A 218 46.19 -16.21 13.87
C SER A 218 45.60 -15.20 14.85
N THR A 219 44.96 -14.15 14.34
CA THR A 219 44.32 -13.12 15.17
C THR A 219 43.08 -13.65 15.89
N LEU A 220 42.31 -14.53 15.25
CA LEU A 220 41.14 -15.17 15.85
C LEU A 220 41.53 -16.19 16.93
N GLU A 221 42.60 -16.95 16.73
CA GLU A 221 43.10 -17.94 17.68
C GLU A 221 43.76 -17.32 18.91
N THR A 222 44.40 -16.15 18.75
CA THR A 222 45.09 -15.45 19.85
C THR A 222 44.18 -14.52 20.65
N ASN A 223 43.08 -14.04 20.07
CA ASN A 223 42.15 -13.19 20.81
C ASN A 223 41.34 -14.02 21.81
N PRO A 224 41.23 -13.58 23.07
CA PRO A 224 40.35 -14.22 24.02
C PRO A 224 38.90 -14.16 23.52
N PRO A 225 38.08 -15.20 23.77
CA PRO A 225 36.67 -15.19 23.39
C PRO A 225 36.00 -13.93 23.94
N PRO A 226 35.05 -13.32 23.19
CA PRO A 226 34.33 -12.15 23.66
C PRO A 226 33.75 -12.44 25.04
N ALA A 227 34.12 -11.62 26.03
CA ALA A 227 33.61 -11.78 27.38
C ALA A 227 32.08 -11.78 27.31
N HIS A 228 31.47 -12.91 27.69
CA HIS A 228 30.01 -13.00 27.80
C HIS A 228 29.55 -11.83 28.68
N PRO A 229 28.49 -11.09 28.30
CA PRO A 229 28.00 -9.99 29.13
C PRO A 229 27.71 -10.56 30.51
N SER A 230 28.58 -10.23 31.46
CA SER A 230 28.51 -10.73 32.81
C SER A 230 27.35 -10.01 33.49
N THR A 231 26.15 -10.59 33.45
CA THR A 231 24.96 -10.09 34.14
C THR A 231 25.21 -9.89 35.65
N SER A 232 26.28 -10.48 36.19
CA SER A 232 26.67 -10.44 37.60
C SER A 232 27.33 -9.14 38.08
N GLN A 233 27.81 -8.25 37.19
CA GLN A 233 28.36 -6.95 37.65
C GLN A 233 27.29 -5.90 37.96
N ALA A 234 26.03 -6.13 37.56
CA ALA A 234 24.93 -5.25 37.92
C ALA A 234 24.42 -5.49 39.36
N THR A 235 24.66 -6.66 39.96
CA THR A 235 24.16 -7.00 41.31
C THR A 235 25.21 -6.83 42.41
N ALA A 236 26.51 -6.96 42.12
CA ALA A 236 27.57 -6.74 43.11
C ALA A 236 27.68 -5.28 43.59
N ALA A 237 27.29 -4.30 42.76
CA ALA A 237 27.21 -2.90 43.17
C ALA A 237 25.99 -2.58 44.05
N ILE A 238 24.99 -3.47 44.11
CA ILE A 238 23.75 -3.27 44.88
C ILE A 238 23.91 -3.82 46.30
N VAL A 239 24.62 -4.94 46.48
CA VAL A 239 24.71 -5.60 47.79
C VAL A 239 25.73 -4.94 48.73
N SER A 240 26.79 -4.32 48.21
CA SER A 240 27.82 -3.64 49.04
C SER A 240 27.39 -2.30 49.65
N SER A 241 26.12 -1.89 49.52
CA SER A 241 25.61 -0.61 50.05
C SER A 241 24.53 -0.75 51.13
N SER A 242 24.33 -1.96 51.67
CA SER A 242 23.36 -2.21 52.75
C SER A 242 24.01 -2.35 54.13
N SER A 243 24.71 -1.31 54.61
CA SER A 243 24.84 -1.06 56.06
C SER A 243 25.26 0.38 56.36
N THR A 244 24.35 1.10 57.02
CA THR A 244 24.56 2.22 57.95
C THR A 244 25.37 3.44 57.46
N VAL A 245 24.66 4.52 57.09
CA VAL A 245 24.73 5.89 57.69
C VAL A 245 23.78 6.82 56.91
N ALA A 246 23.20 7.77 57.63
CA ALA A 246 22.18 8.76 57.27
C ALA A 246 22.44 9.59 55.97
N PRO A 247 21.41 10.24 55.38
CA PRO A 247 21.40 10.64 53.98
C PRO A 247 22.03 12.02 53.75
N ALA A 248 23.00 12.09 52.84
CA ALA A 248 23.52 13.32 52.24
C ALA A 248 23.16 13.37 50.74
N PRO A 249 22.93 14.56 50.15
CA PRO A 249 22.00 14.73 49.04
C PRO A 249 22.53 14.24 47.69
N ALA A 250 21.68 13.52 46.96
CA ALA A 250 21.96 13.08 45.60
C ALA A 250 22.08 14.27 44.65
N GLN A 251 23.25 14.42 44.02
CA GLN A 251 23.46 15.37 42.92
C GLN A 251 22.59 14.95 41.73
N PRO A 252 21.74 15.85 41.17
CA PRO A 252 20.84 15.49 40.09
C PRO A 252 21.63 15.22 38.81
N LYS A 253 21.44 14.03 38.22
CA LYS A 253 21.97 13.70 36.89
C LYS A 253 21.40 14.70 35.87
N LYS A 254 22.27 15.39 35.14
CA LYS A 254 21.88 16.36 34.11
C LYS A 254 21.08 15.66 33.00
N ALA A 255 19.86 16.13 32.77
CA ALA A 255 19.04 15.70 31.64
C ALA A 255 19.75 16.09 30.33
N ARG A 256 19.89 15.13 29.39
CA ARG A 256 20.50 15.39 28.09
C ARG A 256 19.63 16.37 27.30
N ALA A 257 20.26 17.44 26.81
CA ALA A 257 19.61 18.58 26.15
C ALA A 257 18.90 18.25 24.82
N SER A 258 19.00 17.03 24.30
CA SER A 258 18.37 16.63 23.03
C SER A 258 16.88 16.29 23.13
N ARG A 259 16.30 16.28 24.34
CA ARG A 259 14.88 15.94 24.57
C ARG A 259 14.04 17.06 25.19
N LEU A 260 14.58 18.26 25.33
CA LEU A 260 13.86 19.39 25.90
C LEU A 260 13.29 20.29 24.78
N PRO A 261 11.96 20.54 24.76
CA PRO A 261 11.34 21.47 23.81
C PRO A 261 11.93 22.88 23.96
N LYS A 262 11.99 23.65 22.86
CA LYS A 262 12.45 25.05 22.88
C LYS A 262 11.64 25.85 23.92
N GLY A 263 12.34 26.34 24.96
CA GLY A 263 11.75 27.16 26.03
C GLY A 263 11.81 26.56 27.44
N VAL A 264 12.27 25.30 27.62
CA VAL A 264 12.40 24.67 28.96
C VAL A 264 13.85 24.60 29.39
N VAL A 265 14.24 25.47 30.34
CA VAL A 265 15.57 25.46 30.98
C VAL A 265 15.43 24.81 32.37
N PRO A 266 16.06 23.64 32.62
CA PRO A 266 16.00 22.97 33.92
C PRO A 266 16.47 23.91 35.05
N GLY A 267 15.60 24.13 36.05
CA GLY A 267 15.90 24.95 37.23
C GLY A 267 15.32 26.36 37.23
N VAL A 268 14.87 26.88 36.07
CA VAL A 268 14.26 28.23 35.97
C VAL A 268 12.80 28.16 35.52
N THR A 269 12.43 27.18 34.69
CA THR A 269 11.02 26.96 34.35
C THR A 269 10.31 26.21 35.47
N PRO A 270 9.19 26.73 36.01
CA PRO A 270 8.39 25.97 36.96
C PRO A 270 7.98 24.64 36.32
N PRO A 271 7.95 23.54 37.10
CA PRO A 271 7.52 22.24 36.59
C PRO A 271 6.13 22.39 35.98
N PRO A 272 5.85 21.72 34.84
CA PRO A 272 4.54 21.77 34.21
C PRO A 272 3.47 21.37 35.21
N ASP A 273 2.36 22.12 35.21
CA ASP A 273 1.25 22.00 36.17
C ASP A 273 0.88 20.52 36.45
N PRO A 274 0.96 20.07 37.72
CA PRO A 274 0.67 18.69 38.10
C PRO A 274 -0.78 18.29 37.82
N GLU A 275 -1.71 19.22 37.58
CA GLU A 275 -3.09 18.90 37.23
C GLU A 275 -3.32 18.81 35.71
N ARG A 276 -2.25 18.81 34.90
CA ARG A 276 -2.37 18.80 33.44
C ARG A 276 -3.01 17.54 32.86
N TRP A 277 -2.91 16.42 33.55
CA TRP A 277 -3.45 15.12 33.13
C TRP A 277 -4.90 14.91 33.58
N LEU A 278 -5.44 15.78 34.45
CA LEU A 278 -6.86 15.77 34.84
C LEU A 278 -7.74 16.37 33.75
N LYS A 279 -9.00 15.92 33.66
CA LYS A 279 -9.97 16.53 32.75
C LYS A 279 -10.17 18.00 33.13
N LYS A 280 -10.51 18.86 32.17
CA LYS A 280 -10.55 20.32 32.39
C LYS A 280 -11.50 20.73 33.52
N SER A 281 -12.54 19.94 33.78
CA SER A 281 -13.49 20.10 34.89
C SER A 281 -12.94 19.70 36.27
N GLU A 282 -11.88 18.90 36.32
CA GLU A 282 -11.30 18.31 37.54
C GLU A 282 -10.03 19.06 37.98
N ARG A 283 -9.68 20.15 37.29
CA ARG A 283 -8.53 21.00 37.63
C ARG A 283 -8.92 22.01 38.71
N SER A 284 -8.06 22.28 39.67
CA SER A 284 -8.23 23.32 40.70
C SER A 284 -8.44 24.73 40.12
N THR A 285 -7.93 24.98 38.92
CA THR A 285 -8.15 26.22 38.15
C THR A 285 -9.52 26.29 37.47
N PHE A 286 -10.27 25.18 37.42
CA PHE A 286 -11.61 25.14 36.87
C PHE A 286 -12.55 26.01 37.71
N GLY A 287 -13.12 27.04 37.09
CA GLY A 287 -14.05 27.97 37.77
C GLY A 287 -13.39 29.17 38.47
N GLN A 288 -12.06 29.21 38.62
CA GLN A 288 -11.35 30.36 39.22
C GLN A 288 -11.42 31.63 38.35
N GLY A 289 -11.77 31.50 37.07
CA GLY A 289 -11.98 32.64 36.16
C GLY A 289 -13.34 33.33 36.28
N ARG A 290 -14.23 32.92 37.19
CA ARG A 290 -15.61 33.43 37.24
C ARG A 290 -16.02 34.10 38.54
N LYS A 291 -15.06 34.63 39.30
CA LYS A 291 -15.35 35.40 40.52
C LYS A 291 -14.69 36.77 40.48
N ARG A 292 -15.28 37.67 39.70
CA ARG A 292 -15.50 39.10 40.05
C ARG A 292 -16.11 39.85 38.86
N LYS A 293 -17.42 40.15 38.95
CA LYS A 293 -17.99 41.51 39.08
C LYS A 293 -19.45 41.55 38.60
N GLY A 294 -20.39 41.64 39.55
CA GLY A 294 -21.81 41.98 39.40
C GLY A 294 -22.64 40.90 38.70
N GLY A 295 -23.71 40.32 39.24
CA GLY A 295 -24.70 40.87 40.14
C GLY A 295 -26.07 40.65 39.47
N GLY A 296 -26.86 39.71 40.00
CA GLY A 296 -28.29 39.63 39.76
C GLY A 296 -28.78 38.65 38.69
N GLY A 297 -29.42 37.56 39.15
CA GLY A 297 -30.78 37.24 38.71
C GLY A 297 -30.99 36.22 37.58
N GLY A 298 -31.59 35.09 37.94
CA GLY A 298 -32.39 34.21 37.05
C GLY A 298 -31.55 33.28 36.17
N GLY A 299 -31.71 31.95 36.19
CA GLY A 299 -32.94 31.19 36.32
C GLY A 299 -33.34 30.64 34.93
N GLY A 300 -33.41 29.32 34.81
CA GLY A 300 -33.95 28.59 33.65
C GLY A 300 -32.87 28.19 32.63
N GLY A 301 -32.61 26.90 32.34
CA GLY A 301 -33.50 25.76 32.48
C GLY A 301 -34.69 25.91 31.55
N ALA A 302 -34.51 25.65 30.24
CA ALA A 302 -35.63 25.39 29.34
C ALA A 302 -35.16 24.61 28.10
N SER A 303 -35.61 23.35 28.09
CA SER A 303 -35.82 22.48 26.94
C SER A 303 -36.82 23.03 25.93
N GLN A 304 -36.64 22.67 24.66
CA GLN A 304 -37.62 22.35 23.59
C GLN A 304 -36.96 22.72 22.26
N GLY A 305 -36.80 21.86 21.26
CA GLY A 305 -37.69 20.81 20.79
C GLY A 305 -38.39 21.31 19.53
N SER A 306 -37.78 21.14 18.35
CA SER A 306 -38.52 21.19 17.08
C SER A 306 -37.79 20.39 16.00
N ALA A 307 -38.50 19.38 15.50
CA ALA A 307 -38.14 18.55 14.36
C ALA A 307 -38.23 19.35 13.05
N LEU A 308 -37.40 18.98 12.07
CA LEU A 308 -37.71 18.75 10.65
C LEU A 308 -36.38 18.57 9.88
N GLU A 309 -36.08 17.32 9.51
CA GLU A 309 -35.26 17.00 8.33
C GLU A 309 -36.09 17.36 7.07
N PRO A 310 -35.48 17.88 5.99
CA PRO A 310 -34.80 16.97 5.07
C PRO A 310 -33.52 17.50 4.40
N SER A 311 -32.59 16.58 4.19
CA SER A 311 -31.87 16.30 2.92
C SER A 311 -31.44 17.48 2.03
N GLY A 312 -30.12 17.55 1.84
CA GLY A 312 -29.56 17.68 0.48
C GLY A 312 -29.05 19.04 0.04
N GLY A 313 -27.72 19.20 0.10
CA GLY A 313 -26.95 19.66 -1.07
C GLY A 313 -26.65 21.15 -1.24
N ALA A 314 -25.35 21.45 -1.10
CA ALA A 314 -24.56 22.43 -1.87
C ALA A 314 -24.64 23.93 -1.52
N VAL A 315 -23.56 24.39 -0.87
CA VAL A 315 -23.03 25.77 -0.96
C VAL A 315 -21.52 25.62 -1.17
N SER A 316 -21.05 25.68 -2.42
CA SER A 316 -20.32 26.83 -2.99
C SER A 316 -19.24 27.40 -2.06
N VAL A 317 -17.99 26.98 -2.29
CA VAL A 317 -16.80 27.67 -1.80
C VAL A 317 -16.29 28.59 -2.90
N PRO A 318 -16.08 29.89 -2.64
CA PRO A 318 -15.43 30.79 -3.58
C PRO A 318 -13.91 30.70 -3.42
N THR A 319 -13.18 30.42 -4.49
CA THR A 319 -11.74 30.65 -4.59
C THR A 319 -11.48 32.00 -5.24
N LYS A 320 -10.90 32.94 -4.48
CA LYS A 320 -10.21 34.11 -5.04
C LYS A 320 -8.70 33.85 -5.07
N SER A 321 -8.16 33.98 -6.27
CA SER A 321 -6.75 34.12 -6.58
C SER A 321 -6.22 35.52 -6.22
N ALA A 322 -4.94 35.61 -5.83
CA ALA A 322 -3.97 36.67 -6.10
C ALA A 322 -2.68 36.28 -5.34
N VAL A 323 -1.53 35.98 -5.95
CA VAL A 323 -0.62 36.85 -6.74
C VAL A 323 -0.29 38.16 -6.03
N THR A 324 0.95 38.30 -5.55
CA THR A 324 1.93 39.40 -5.81
C THR A 324 3.14 39.21 -4.87
N ALA A 325 4.34 39.00 -5.43
CA ALA A 325 5.41 40.01 -5.64
C ALA A 325 6.08 40.48 -4.33
N GLY A 326 7.39 40.55 -4.16
CA GLY A 326 8.53 40.32 -5.04
C GLY A 326 9.84 40.81 -4.37
N LYS A 327 10.90 40.97 -5.18
CA LYS A 327 12.17 41.70 -4.92
C LYS A 327 13.15 40.99 -3.97
N GLY A 328 14.40 40.66 -4.30
CA GLY A 328 15.31 41.00 -5.39
C GLY A 328 16.67 41.40 -4.80
N LYS A 329 17.79 40.81 -5.22
CA LYS A 329 19.11 41.49 -5.25
C LYS A 329 20.22 40.73 -5.98
N LYS A 330 20.91 41.48 -6.83
CA LYS A 330 22.15 41.19 -7.57
C LYS A 330 23.35 40.84 -6.68
N LYS A 331 24.17 39.92 -7.15
CA LYS A 331 25.67 39.84 -7.18
C LYS A 331 25.95 38.45 -7.77
N LYS A 332 26.82 38.21 -8.73
CA LYS A 332 28.00 38.92 -9.25
C LYS A 332 28.21 38.42 -10.68
#